data_AF-A0A832VDG6-F1
#
_entry.id   AF-A0A832VDG6-F1
#
_cell.length_a   1.000
_cell.length_b   1.000
_cell.length_c   1.000
_cell.angle_alpha   90.00
_cell.angle_beta   90.00
_cell.angle_gamma   90.00
#
_symmetry.space_group_name_H-M   'P 1'
#
loop_
_entity.id
_entity.type
_entity.pdbx_description
1 polymer ?
#
loop_
_entity_poly.entity_id
_entity_poly.type
_entity_poly.pdbx_seq_one_letter_code
_entity_poly.pdbx_strand_id
1 'polypeptide(L)'
;MVILQFILQTIMNAIRAFNVITLSLILVLVGCFGASDGTVSAEENDELNSAPVLDATSLFQEVVCTNTSCSIDVYHAAVDPDGDSFDLGWDLDLDGVIDTQLNTNRGIETIQIPTGYFVSAITDQYVESSQGVCENSLAIVTETTYTVASQITTIALLAEDSNGATSGYLHTVAGEETMTNTSLSIIVSCQSLDLFTWNSNDASGNMGDSTNDALIEVTMASGSALDWSRVAISISVDGGTPQACSDDAAASCTYTTFESGNDQAWEAGEGITIMENGQDLCDGEDGGCAIKVTITMKGIGNAADKGIGIVNTYADALQ
;
A
#
# COMPACT_ATOMS: atom_id res chain seq x y z
N MET A 1 -19.02 -80.72 14.94
CA MET A 1 -18.30 -79.70 15.75
C MET A 1 -16.78 -79.78 15.57
N VAL A 2 -16.14 -80.95 15.61
CA VAL A 2 -14.69 -81.12 15.46
C VAL A 2 -14.13 -80.69 14.09
N ILE A 3 -14.86 -80.94 13.01
CA ILE A 3 -14.44 -80.56 11.64
C ILE A 3 -14.36 -79.03 11.46
N LEU A 4 -15.28 -78.29 12.08
CA LEU A 4 -15.33 -76.82 11.99
C LEU A 4 -14.16 -76.17 12.75
N GLN A 5 -13.77 -76.72 13.91
CA GLN A 5 -12.57 -76.28 14.63
C GLN A 5 -11.28 -76.56 13.86
N PHE A 6 -11.19 -77.69 13.16
CA PHE A 6 -10.02 -78.01 12.35
C PHE A 6 -9.87 -77.04 11.17
N ILE A 7 -10.98 -76.68 10.51
CA ILE A 7 -10.98 -75.71 9.41
C ILE A 7 -10.61 -74.31 9.91
N LEU A 8 -11.18 -73.85 11.02
CA LEU A 8 -10.85 -72.56 11.64
C LEU A 8 -9.38 -72.47 12.07
N GLN A 9 -8.82 -73.52 12.66
CA GLN A 9 -7.40 -73.56 13.03
C GLN A 9 -6.48 -73.50 11.81
N THR A 10 -6.86 -74.19 10.72
CA THR A 10 -6.07 -74.19 9.48
C THR A 10 -6.09 -72.80 8.81
N ILE A 11 -7.25 -72.14 8.77
CA ILE A 11 -7.40 -70.79 8.22
C ILE A 11 -6.62 -69.77 9.05
N MET A 12 -6.69 -69.85 10.38
CA MET A 12 -5.99 -68.94 11.28
C MET A 12 -4.47 -69.10 11.21
N ASN A 13 -3.97 -70.33 11.02
CA ASN A 13 -2.55 -70.57 10.76
C ASN A 13 -2.10 -70.03 9.40
N ALA A 14 -2.95 -70.12 8.36
CA ALA A 14 -2.66 -69.58 7.04
C ALA A 14 -2.61 -68.04 7.04
N ILE A 15 -3.51 -67.37 7.76
CA ILE A 15 -3.52 -65.90 7.89
C ILE A 15 -2.26 -65.41 8.63
N ARG A 16 -1.85 -66.11 9.69
CA ARG A 16 -0.60 -65.80 10.41
C ARG A 16 0.62 -65.96 9.50
N ALA A 17 0.67 -67.04 8.72
CA ALA A 17 1.76 -67.27 7.76
C ALA A 17 1.81 -66.19 6.68
N PHE A 18 0.66 -65.78 6.14
CA PHE A 18 0.58 -64.71 5.16
C PHE A 18 1.11 -63.40 5.74
N ASN A 19 0.60 -62.96 6.90
CA ASN A 19 1.03 -61.71 7.53
C ASN A 19 2.53 -61.66 7.84
N VAL A 20 3.13 -62.79 8.26
CA VAL A 20 4.58 -62.88 8.50
C VAL A 20 5.34 -62.74 7.19
N ILE A 21 4.89 -63.38 6.11
CA ILE A 21 5.51 -63.27 4.78
C ILE A 21 5.38 -61.83 4.24
N THR A 22 4.22 -61.19 4.38
CA THR A 22 4.05 -59.80 3.93
C THR A 22 4.94 -58.85 4.72
N LEU A 23 5.04 -59.02 6.04
CA LEU A 23 5.90 -58.18 6.87
C LEU A 23 7.38 -58.40 6.55
N SER A 24 7.80 -59.64 6.29
CA SER A 24 9.17 -59.96 5.84
C SER A 24 9.47 -59.39 4.45
N LEU A 25 8.52 -59.42 3.52
CA LEU A 25 8.68 -58.80 2.20
C LEU A 25 8.74 -57.27 2.29
N ILE A 26 7.94 -56.64 3.15
CA ILE A 26 8.01 -55.20 3.40
C ILE A 26 9.36 -54.83 4.04
N LEU A 27 9.86 -55.61 4.99
CA LEU A 27 11.20 -55.41 5.58
C LEU A 27 12.34 -55.59 4.57
N VAL A 28 12.21 -56.51 3.61
CA VAL A 28 13.19 -56.70 2.54
C VAL A 28 13.11 -55.60 1.48
N LEU A 29 11.91 -55.11 1.15
CA LEU A 29 11.71 -54.01 0.20
C LEU A 29 12.11 -52.65 0.78
N VAL A 30 11.95 -52.44 2.09
CA VAL A 30 12.40 -51.23 2.79
C VAL A 30 13.88 -51.34 3.22
N GLY A 31 14.44 -52.55 3.28
CA GLY A 31 15.80 -52.83 3.72
C GLY A 31 16.84 -53.09 2.63
N CYS A 32 16.53 -52.84 1.35
CA CYS A 32 17.48 -52.98 0.25
C CYS A 32 18.28 -51.67 0.05
N PHE A 33 19.13 -51.35 1.02
CA PHE A 33 20.35 -50.59 0.81
C PHE A 33 21.48 -51.41 1.44
N GLY A 34 22.36 -51.99 0.60
CA GLY A 34 23.65 -52.53 1.04
C GLY A 34 23.77 -54.06 1.14
N ALA A 35 23.70 -54.76 0.01
CA ALA A 35 24.38 -56.06 -0.16
C ALA A 35 24.57 -56.39 -1.64
N SER A 36 25.58 -55.79 -2.28
CA SER A 36 26.07 -56.23 -3.59
C SER A 36 27.21 -57.24 -3.40
N ASP A 37 27.01 -58.48 -3.83
CA ASP A 37 28.05 -59.49 -4.01
C ASP A 37 28.33 -59.67 -5.51
N GLY A 38 29.55 -59.28 -5.92
CA GLY A 38 30.31 -59.90 -7.01
C GLY A 38 29.83 -59.74 -8.45
N THR A 39 30.16 -58.62 -9.11
CA THR A 39 30.94 -58.57 -10.36
C THR A 39 31.45 -57.15 -10.59
N VAL A 40 32.74 -56.92 -10.36
CA VAL A 40 33.44 -55.66 -10.69
C VAL A 40 33.59 -55.52 -12.21
N SER A 41 32.61 -54.91 -12.86
CA SER A 41 32.93 -53.91 -13.88
C SER A 41 33.35 -52.65 -13.15
N ALA A 42 34.40 -51.99 -13.62
CA ALA A 42 34.76 -50.66 -13.16
C ALA A 42 33.62 -49.69 -13.54
N GLU A 43 32.60 -49.62 -12.69
CA GLU A 43 31.76 -48.44 -12.58
C GLU A 43 32.55 -47.45 -11.71
N GLU A 44 32.60 -46.20 -12.15
CA GLU A 44 33.14 -45.10 -11.38
C GLU A 44 32.69 -45.23 -9.93
N ASN A 45 33.61 -44.94 -9.00
CA ASN A 45 33.26 -44.71 -7.62
C ASN A 45 32.44 -43.41 -7.60
N ASP A 46 31.18 -43.50 -8.00
CA ASP A 46 30.17 -42.44 -7.89
C ASP A 46 29.91 -42.37 -6.39
N GLU A 47 30.81 -41.69 -5.67
CA GLU A 47 30.56 -41.36 -4.28
C GLU A 47 29.22 -40.63 -4.27
N LEU A 48 28.26 -41.23 -3.57
CA LEU A 48 26.88 -40.79 -3.59
C LEU A 48 26.83 -39.39 -2.97
N ASN A 49 26.81 -38.35 -3.81
CA ASN A 49 26.79 -36.96 -3.34
C ASN A 49 25.45 -36.66 -2.67
N SER A 50 25.46 -36.58 -1.35
CA SER A 50 24.32 -36.32 -0.49
C SER A 50 24.22 -34.82 -0.22
N ALA A 51 23.08 -34.25 -0.58
CA ALA A 51 22.84 -32.83 -0.32
C ALA A 51 22.99 -32.48 1.18
N PRO A 52 23.40 -31.24 1.49
CA PRO A 52 23.45 -30.77 2.87
C PRO A 52 22.09 -30.90 3.58
N VAL A 53 22.13 -31.11 4.91
CA VAL A 53 20.94 -31.17 5.76
C VAL A 53 20.84 -29.85 6.53
N LEU A 54 19.68 -29.20 6.43
CA LEU A 54 19.43 -27.87 6.94
C LEU A 54 18.39 -27.87 8.06
N ASP A 55 18.55 -26.95 9.01
CA ASP A 55 17.56 -26.62 10.02
C ASP A 55 17.57 -25.11 10.28
N ALA A 56 16.38 -24.56 10.53
CA ALA A 56 16.25 -23.15 10.87
C ALA A 56 15.02 -22.89 11.76
N THR A 57 15.21 -22.02 12.76
CA THR A 57 14.13 -21.62 13.68
C THR A 57 14.29 -20.17 14.08
N SER A 58 13.18 -19.46 14.23
CA SER A 58 13.17 -18.15 14.87
C SER A 58 13.37 -18.32 16.38
N LEU A 59 14.17 -17.44 16.99
CA LEU A 59 14.42 -17.47 18.43
C LEU A 59 13.36 -16.72 19.23
N PHE A 60 12.89 -15.62 18.65
CA PHE A 60 11.81 -14.80 19.15
C PHE A 60 10.80 -14.62 18.04
N GLN A 61 9.51 -14.71 18.36
CA GLN A 61 8.43 -14.38 17.43
C GLN A 61 8.18 -12.85 17.44
N GLU A 62 9.26 -12.08 17.48
CA GLU A 62 9.24 -10.63 17.44
C GLU A 62 9.85 -10.20 16.11
N VAL A 63 9.00 -9.69 15.23
CA VAL A 63 9.40 -9.17 13.93
C VAL A 63 9.32 -7.65 14.03
N VAL A 64 10.47 -6.99 13.96
CA VAL A 64 10.53 -5.52 14.10
C VAL A 64 10.55 -4.90 12.72
N CYS A 65 9.47 -4.20 12.37
CA CYS A 65 9.32 -3.63 11.03
C CYS A 65 9.52 -2.12 10.97
N THR A 66 10.11 -1.69 9.86
CA THR A 66 10.12 -0.30 9.38
C THR A 66 9.28 -0.23 8.11
N ASN A 67 9.12 0.96 7.52
CA ASN A 67 8.37 1.10 6.26
C ASN A 67 9.02 0.35 5.08
N THR A 68 10.32 0.01 5.16
CA THR A 68 11.09 -0.58 4.05
C THR A 68 11.51 -2.03 4.27
N SER A 69 11.74 -2.44 5.50
CA SER A 69 12.17 -3.80 5.84
C SER A 69 11.76 -4.21 7.24
N CYS A 70 11.70 -5.53 7.46
CA CYS A 70 11.45 -6.16 8.75
C CYS A 70 12.67 -6.98 9.18
N SER A 71 13.02 -6.85 10.47
CA SER A 71 14.15 -7.53 11.10
C SER A 71 13.66 -8.76 11.85
N ILE A 72 14.35 -9.90 11.70
CA ILE A 72 14.11 -11.12 12.48
C ILE A 72 15.42 -11.83 12.83
N ASP A 73 15.52 -12.33 14.06
CA ASP A 73 16.63 -13.18 14.50
C ASP A 73 16.29 -14.66 14.26
N VAL A 74 17.07 -15.29 13.38
CA VAL A 74 16.88 -16.69 12.98
C VAL A 74 18.12 -17.49 13.32
N TYR A 75 17.92 -18.60 14.03
CA TYR A 75 18.91 -19.65 14.19
C TYR A 75 18.98 -20.49 12.92
N HIS A 76 20.20 -20.81 12.49
CA HIS A 76 20.45 -21.73 11.40
C HIS A 76 21.45 -22.82 11.82
N ALA A 77 21.31 -23.99 11.21
CA ALA A 77 22.27 -25.07 11.25
C ALA A 77 22.30 -25.82 9.90
N ALA A 78 23.49 -26.24 9.49
CA ALA A 78 23.71 -27.02 8.29
C ALA A 78 24.82 -28.06 8.52
N VAL A 79 24.66 -29.24 7.92
CA VAL A 79 25.69 -30.28 7.89
C VAL A 79 25.66 -30.99 6.54
N ASP A 80 26.82 -31.12 5.92
CA ASP A 80 27.03 -32.00 4.78
C ASP A 80 27.39 -33.40 5.30
N PRO A 81 26.57 -34.45 5.02
CA PRO A 81 26.84 -35.82 5.46
C PRO A 81 28.13 -36.43 4.91
N ASP A 82 28.56 -35.98 3.73
CA ASP A 82 29.77 -36.47 3.06
C ASP A 82 31.02 -35.72 3.55
N GLY A 83 30.81 -34.54 4.15
CA GLY A 83 31.85 -33.75 4.80
C GLY A 83 32.58 -32.82 3.84
N ASP A 84 32.02 -32.61 2.65
CA ASP A 84 32.51 -31.67 1.66
C ASP A 84 32.20 -30.22 2.07
N SER A 85 32.81 -29.28 1.35
CA SER A 85 32.52 -27.86 1.54
C SER A 85 31.23 -27.50 0.80
N PHE A 86 30.41 -26.66 1.41
CA PHE A 86 29.17 -26.17 0.81
C PHE A 86 29.00 -24.67 1.06
N ASP A 87 28.30 -24.01 0.13
CA ASP A 87 27.79 -22.65 0.31
C ASP A 87 26.47 -22.69 1.07
N LEU A 88 26.23 -21.70 1.93
CA LEU A 88 25.05 -21.62 2.78
C LEU A 88 24.55 -20.16 2.82
N GLY A 89 23.25 -19.95 2.71
CA GLY A 89 22.70 -18.62 2.89
C GLY A 89 21.19 -18.55 2.77
N TRP A 90 20.65 -17.35 2.99
CA TRP A 90 19.22 -17.07 2.90
C TRP A 90 18.86 -16.53 1.52
N ASP A 91 17.79 -17.09 0.96
CA ASP A 91 17.03 -16.59 -0.19
C ASP A 91 15.73 -15.97 0.35
N LEU A 92 15.58 -14.67 0.15
CA LEU A 92 14.54 -13.85 0.73
C LEU A 92 13.36 -13.65 -0.23
N ASP A 93 13.58 -13.77 -1.54
CA ASP A 93 12.57 -13.59 -2.57
C ASP A 93 12.11 -14.88 -3.27
N LEU A 94 12.69 -16.01 -2.86
CA LEU A 94 12.41 -17.36 -3.31
C LEU A 94 12.73 -17.59 -4.81
N ASP A 95 13.71 -16.86 -5.36
CA ASP A 95 14.17 -17.04 -6.73
C ASP A 95 15.17 -18.21 -6.92
N GLY A 96 15.58 -18.84 -5.82
CA GLY A 96 16.53 -19.95 -5.80
C GLY A 96 17.99 -19.53 -5.77
N VAL A 97 18.29 -18.24 -5.61
CA VAL A 97 19.64 -17.69 -5.45
C VAL A 97 19.82 -17.19 -4.01
N ILE A 98 21.00 -17.42 -3.44
CA ILE A 98 21.32 -16.90 -2.11
C ILE A 98 21.46 -15.37 -2.17
N ASP A 99 20.58 -14.67 -1.46
CA ASP A 99 20.63 -13.22 -1.27
C ASP A 99 21.61 -12.83 -0.14
N THR A 100 21.58 -13.59 0.95
CA THR A 100 22.38 -13.31 2.16
C THR A 100 23.26 -14.51 2.49
N GLN A 101 24.54 -14.42 2.13
CA GLN A 101 25.52 -15.47 2.40
C GLN A 101 25.80 -15.61 3.90
N LEU A 102 25.85 -16.84 4.39
CA LEU A 102 26.29 -17.22 5.73
C LEU A 102 27.71 -17.79 5.68
N ASN A 103 28.53 -17.42 6.67
CA ASN A 103 29.93 -17.86 6.75
C ASN A 103 30.16 -18.95 7.82
N THR A 104 29.10 -19.40 8.48
CA THR A 104 29.15 -20.38 9.56
C THR A 104 28.05 -21.41 9.38
N ASN A 105 28.40 -22.69 9.58
CA ASN A 105 27.45 -23.79 9.45
C ASN A 105 26.40 -23.81 10.58
N ARG A 106 26.58 -23.01 11.65
CA ARG A 106 25.59 -22.81 12.69
C ARG A 106 25.75 -21.43 13.32
N GLY A 107 24.65 -20.81 13.67
CA GLY A 107 24.68 -19.49 14.26
C GLY A 107 23.29 -18.90 14.45
N ILE A 108 23.29 -17.62 14.81
CA ILE A 108 22.11 -16.78 14.87
C ILE A 108 22.46 -15.59 14.00
N GLU A 109 21.59 -15.27 13.05
CA GLU A 109 21.75 -14.13 12.16
C GLU A 109 20.49 -13.26 12.20
N THR A 110 20.67 -11.94 12.11
CA THR A 110 19.57 -11.00 11.97
C THR A 110 19.31 -10.74 10.49
N ILE A 111 18.17 -11.19 9.99
CA ILE A 111 17.80 -11.06 8.57
C ILE A 111 16.93 -9.82 8.38
N GLN A 112 17.21 -9.05 7.32
CA GLN A 112 16.41 -7.90 6.89
C GLN A 112 15.58 -8.29 5.67
N ILE A 113 14.28 -8.53 5.87
CA ILE A 113 13.37 -8.91 4.80
C ILE A 113 12.65 -7.65 4.30
N PRO A 114 12.72 -7.31 3.00
CA PRO A 114 11.96 -6.20 2.44
C PRO A 114 10.46 -6.31 2.72
N THR A 115 9.80 -5.19 3.08
CA THR A 115 8.35 -5.19 3.34
C THR A 115 7.53 -5.59 2.11
N GLY A 116 8.08 -5.37 0.90
CA GLY A 116 7.48 -5.82 -0.35
C GLY A 116 7.37 -7.34 -0.53
N TYR A 117 8.09 -8.14 0.28
CA TYR A 117 8.03 -9.60 0.24
C TYR A 117 7.01 -10.19 1.22
N PHE A 118 6.37 -9.34 2.04
CA PHE A 118 5.32 -9.76 2.94
C PHE A 118 3.95 -9.71 2.27
N VAL A 119 3.14 -10.73 2.55
CA VAL A 119 1.71 -10.72 2.29
C VAL A 119 1.02 -10.21 3.55
N SER A 120 0.35 -9.07 3.43
CA SER A 120 -0.27 -8.38 4.56
C SER A 120 -1.80 -8.60 4.60
N ALA A 121 -2.33 -8.89 5.78
CA ALA A 121 -3.76 -8.82 6.07
C ALA A 121 -4.10 -7.42 6.62
N ILE A 122 -4.94 -6.72 5.87
CA ILE A 122 -5.39 -5.36 6.17
C ILE A 122 -6.66 -5.46 7.04
N THR A 123 -6.69 -4.72 8.16
CA THR A 123 -7.88 -4.67 9.03
C THR A 123 -8.68 -3.40 8.85
N ASP A 124 -8.02 -2.27 8.65
CA ASP A 124 -8.70 -0.99 8.39
C ASP A 124 -8.13 -0.33 7.14
N GLN A 125 -9.03 0.21 6.31
CA GLN A 125 -8.71 1.01 5.14
C GLN A 125 -9.42 2.34 5.28
N TYR A 126 -8.64 3.42 5.31
CA TYR A 126 -9.13 4.78 5.32
C TYR A 126 -8.59 5.51 4.08
N VAL A 127 -9.50 5.89 3.20
CA VAL A 127 -9.17 6.62 1.97
C VAL A 127 -9.50 8.09 2.22
N GLU A 128 -8.48 8.94 2.27
CA GLU A 128 -8.67 10.38 2.12
C GLU A 128 -8.54 10.76 0.65
N SER A 129 -9.64 11.24 0.08
CA SER A 129 -9.58 11.93 -1.20
C SER A 129 -9.17 13.38 -0.95
N SER A 130 -7.87 13.67 -0.96
CA SER A 130 -7.41 15.05 -1.10
C SER A 130 -7.43 15.42 -2.58
N GLN A 131 -8.10 16.52 -2.95
CA GLN A 131 -8.02 17.05 -4.32
C GLN A 131 -6.58 17.48 -4.59
N GLY A 132 -5.85 16.66 -5.35
CA GLY A 132 -4.49 16.94 -5.77
C GLY A 132 -4.39 18.26 -6.53
N VAL A 133 -3.39 19.06 -6.16
CA VAL A 133 -2.93 20.20 -6.94
C VAL A 133 -2.38 19.65 -8.27
N CYS A 134 -2.84 20.18 -9.42
CA CYS A 134 -2.28 19.81 -10.72
C CYS A 134 -0.85 20.35 -10.83
N GLU A 135 0.16 19.48 -10.90
CA GLU A 135 1.52 19.83 -11.33
C GLU A 135 1.81 19.13 -12.66
N ASN A 136 2.31 19.88 -13.66
CA ASN A 136 2.67 19.34 -14.97
C ASN A 136 1.56 18.51 -15.67
N SER A 137 0.30 18.95 -15.56
CA SER A 137 -0.89 18.30 -16.16
C SER A 137 -1.29 16.94 -15.56
N LEU A 138 -0.73 16.58 -14.41
CA LEU A 138 -1.03 15.36 -13.67
C LEU A 138 -1.54 15.74 -12.27
N ALA A 139 -2.62 15.10 -11.82
CA ALA A 139 -3.10 15.22 -10.45
C ALA A 139 -2.98 13.87 -9.73
N ILE A 140 -2.43 13.91 -8.52
CA ILE A 140 -2.36 12.78 -7.59
C ILE A 140 -3.58 12.86 -6.70
N VAL A 141 -4.51 11.91 -6.82
CA VAL A 141 -5.74 11.90 -6.02
C VAL A 141 -6.01 10.48 -5.55
N THR A 142 -5.32 10.07 -4.49
CA THR A 142 -5.87 9.31 -3.37
C THR A 142 -4.73 9.04 -2.40
N GLU A 143 -4.87 9.51 -1.16
CA GLU A 143 -4.07 9.05 -0.05
C GLU A 143 -4.86 7.93 0.61
N THR A 144 -4.34 6.71 0.57
CA THR A 144 -4.97 5.63 1.32
C THR A 144 -4.08 5.19 2.46
N THR A 145 -4.59 5.39 3.66
CA THR A 145 -4.00 4.91 4.90
C THR A 145 -4.63 3.57 5.22
N TYR A 146 -3.81 2.54 5.33
CA TYR A 146 -4.24 1.21 5.72
C TYR A 146 -3.55 0.80 7.01
N THR A 147 -4.28 0.11 7.86
CA THR A 147 -3.74 -0.55 9.04
C THR A 147 -3.56 -2.04 8.72
N VAL A 148 -2.31 -2.48 8.70
CA VAL A 148 -1.94 -3.89 8.61
C VAL A 148 -2.08 -4.50 10.00
N ALA A 149 -2.87 -5.57 10.15
CA ALA A 149 -3.01 -6.25 11.43
C ALA A 149 -2.14 -7.50 11.56
N SER A 150 -1.81 -8.13 10.44
CA SER A 150 -0.83 -9.20 10.41
C SER A 150 -0.15 -9.25 9.05
N GLN A 151 1.06 -9.78 9.03
CA GLN A 151 1.81 -9.99 7.81
C GLN A 151 2.55 -11.32 7.87
N ILE A 152 2.68 -11.98 6.73
CA ILE A 152 3.32 -13.27 6.60
C ILE A 152 4.22 -13.29 5.38
N THR A 153 5.39 -13.88 5.52
CA THR A 153 6.30 -14.17 4.40
C THR A 153 6.95 -15.53 4.65
N THR A 154 7.63 -16.04 3.63
CA THR A 154 8.44 -17.26 3.73
C THR A 154 9.76 -16.99 3.06
N ILE A 155 10.84 -17.29 3.78
CA ILE A 155 12.22 -17.22 3.28
C ILE A 155 12.78 -18.64 3.20
N ALA A 156 13.84 -18.85 2.44
CA ALA A 156 14.49 -20.14 2.30
C ALA A 156 15.94 -20.07 2.79
N LEU A 157 16.34 -21.03 3.62
CA LEU A 157 17.75 -21.33 3.85
C LEU A 157 18.18 -22.31 2.76
N LEU A 158 19.16 -21.95 1.95
CA LEU A 158 19.67 -22.76 0.84
C LEU A 158 21.11 -23.18 1.12
N ALA A 159 21.46 -24.38 0.66
CA ALA A 159 22.84 -24.82 0.59
C ALA A 159 23.13 -25.64 -0.67
N GLU A 160 24.32 -25.46 -1.21
CA GLU A 160 24.86 -26.19 -2.37
C GLU A 160 26.27 -26.68 -2.02
N ASP A 161 26.50 -27.99 -2.11
CA ASP A 161 27.83 -28.56 -1.94
C ASP A 161 28.70 -28.40 -3.19
N SER A 162 30.01 -28.62 -3.02
CA SER A 162 30.99 -28.51 -4.12
C SER A 162 30.77 -29.47 -5.30
N ASN A 163 29.90 -30.45 -5.10
CA ASN A 163 29.60 -31.53 -6.04
C ASN A 163 28.20 -31.33 -6.66
N GLY A 164 27.52 -30.21 -6.34
CA GLY A 164 26.29 -29.73 -6.94
C GLY A 164 25.00 -30.33 -6.37
N ALA A 165 25.03 -31.03 -5.23
CA ALA A 165 23.79 -31.39 -4.56
C ALA A 165 23.32 -30.23 -3.67
N THR A 166 22.00 -30.01 -3.69
CA THR A 166 21.37 -28.82 -3.14
C THR A 166 20.26 -29.18 -2.17
N SER A 167 20.09 -28.32 -1.17
CA SER A 167 19.05 -28.44 -0.16
C SER A 167 18.41 -27.09 0.12
N GLY A 168 17.17 -27.12 0.57
CA GLY A 168 16.40 -25.93 0.91
C GLY A 168 15.50 -26.17 2.12
N TYR A 169 15.45 -25.20 3.03
CA TYR A 169 14.57 -25.21 4.19
C TYR A 169 13.72 -23.93 4.19
N LEU A 170 12.39 -24.09 4.11
CA LEU A 170 11.47 -22.95 4.15
C LEU A 170 11.18 -22.55 5.59
N HIS A 171 11.39 -21.28 5.90
CA HIS A 171 11.08 -20.68 7.19
C HIS A 171 10.00 -19.63 7.03
N THR A 172 8.84 -19.86 7.64
CA THR A 172 7.73 -18.91 7.62
C THR A 172 7.91 -17.87 8.73
N VAL A 173 7.88 -16.61 8.32
CA VAL A 173 7.96 -15.46 9.23
C VAL A 173 6.59 -14.79 9.25
N ALA A 174 6.02 -14.67 10.45
CA ALA A 174 4.77 -13.96 10.66
C ALA A 174 4.96 -12.88 11.73
N GLY A 175 4.48 -11.67 11.44
CA GLY A 175 4.46 -10.55 12.37
C GLY A 175 3.02 -10.14 12.68
N GLU A 176 2.75 -9.83 13.94
CA GLU A 176 1.48 -9.30 14.44
C GLU A 176 1.74 -7.91 15.01
N GLU A 177 2.08 -6.95 14.14
CA GLU A 177 2.20 -5.55 14.52
C GLU A 177 1.25 -4.69 13.71
N THR A 178 0.54 -3.80 14.41
CA THR A 178 -0.35 -2.80 13.82
C THR A 178 0.49 -1.73 13.13
N MET A 179 0.77 -1.90 11.83
CA MET A 179 1.45 -0.88 11.03
C MET A 179 0.46 -0.03 10.25
N THR A 180 0.50 1.28 10.43
CA THR A 180 -0.17 2.24 9.54
C THR A 180 0.71 2.53 8.35
N ASN A 181 0.33 2.02 7.18
CA ASN A 181 0.98 2.30 5.90
C ASN A 181 0.14 3.27 5.08
N THR A 182 0.78 4.26 4.49
CA THR A 182 0.14 5.19 3.56
C THR A 182 0.63 4.86 2.16
N SER A 183 -0.28 4.47 1.26
CA SER A 183 0.04 4.34 -0.17
C SER A 183 -0.63 5.44 -0.97
N LEU A 184 0.17 6.06 -1.83
CA LEU A 184 -0.28 7.02 -2.82
C LEU A 184 -0.50 6.25 -4.12
N SER A 185 -1.68 6.36 -4.70
CA SER A 185 -1.96 5.73 -6.00
C SER A 185 -2.90 6.59 -6.82
N ILE A 186 -2.71 6.52 -8.14
CA ILE A 186 -3.42 7.19 -9.25
C ILE A 186 -2.77 8.50 -9.74
N ILE A 187 -2.26 8.42 -10.99
CA ILE A 187 -1.87 9.53 -11.85
C ILE A 187 -3.03 9.73 -12.83
N VAL A 188 -3.83 10.79 -12.68
CA VAL A 188 -4.86 11.14 -13.68
C VAL A 188 -4.39 12.33 -14.50
N SER A 189 -4.64 12.29 -15.81
CA SER A 189 -4.54 13.52 -16.62
C SER A 189 -5.63 14.50 -16.18
N CYS A 190 -5.26 15.75 -15.90
CA CYS A 190 -6.22 16.80 -15.51
C CYS A 190 -7.28 17.10 -16.60
N GLN A 191 -7.24 16.43 -17.76
CA GLN A 191 -8.21 16.55 -18.85
C GLN A 191 -9.38 15.56 -18.77
N SER A 192 -9.32 14.51 -17.93
CA SER A 192 -10.37 13.47 -17.86
C SER A 192 -11.28 13.57 -16.63
N LEU A 193 -10.98 14.49 -15.72
CA LEU A 193 -11.82 14.89 -14.61
C LEU A 193 -12.03 16.39 -14.80
N ASP A 194 -13.25 16.90 -14.62
CA ASP A 194 -13.56 18.34 -14.58
C ASP A 194 -12.84 18.99 -13.37
N LEU A 195 -11.51 19.07 -13.44
CA LEU A 195 -10.61 19.59 -12.42
C LEU A 195 -10.43 21.07 -12.70
N PHE A 196 -11.04 21.87 -11.85
CA PHE A 196 -10.91 23.30 -11.85
C PHE A 196 -9.71 23.70 -11.00
N THR A 197 -8.85 24.56 -11.54
CA THR A 197 -7.81 25.22 -10.76
C THR A 197 -8.11 26.70 -10.67
N TRP A 198 -7.68 27.32 -9.58
CA TRP A 198 -8.08 28.67 -9.22
C TRP A 198 -6.85 29.45 -8.76
N ASN A 199 -6.71 30.67 -9.25
CA ASN A 199 -5.79 31.66 -8.72
C ASN A 199 -6.59 32.68 -7.92
N SER A 200 -5.95 33.30 -6.94
CA SER A 200 -6.49 34.47 -6.26
C SER A 200 -5.46 35.56 -6.13
N ASN A 201 -5.95 36.79 -6.17
CA ASN A 201 -5.21 37.98 -5.81
C ASN A 201 -6.06 38.80 -4.85
N ASP A 202 -5.40 39.68 -4.12
CA ASP A 202 -6.08 40.74 -3.40
C ASP A 202 -6.73 41.72 -4.40
N ALA A 203 -7.91 42.25 -4.09
CA ALA A 203 -8.64 43.11 -5.01
C ALA A 203 -8.15 44.55 -4.98
N SER A 204 -8.19 45.24 -6.11
CA SER A 204 -7.77 46.64 -6.17
C SER A 204 -8.63 47.56 -5.32
N GLY A 205 -8.00 48.34 -4.44
CA GLY A 205 -8.68 49.32 -3.61
C GLY A 205 -8.11 49.33 -2.19
N ASN A 206 -8.57 50.29 -1.39
CA ASN A 206 -8.33 50.25 0.04
C ASN A 206 -9.58 49.68 0.71
N MET A 207 -9.35 48.77 1.65
CA MET A 207 -10.37 48.24 2.54
C MET A 207 -10.50 49.11 3.80
N GLY A 208 -11.67 49.15 4.42
CA GLY A 208 -11.91 49.87 5.67
C GLY A 208 -13.27 49.51 6.27
N ASP A 209 -13.73 50.27 7.26
CA ASP A 209 -15.04 50.09 7.93
C ASP A 209 -16.28 50.38 7.02
N SER A 210 -16.11 50.35 5.69
CA SER A 210 -17.21 50.54 4.76
C SER A 210 -17.98 49.22 4.60
N THR A 211 -18.92 49.15 3.67
CA THR A 211 -19.74 47.93 3.47
C THR A 211 -19.80 47.53 2.00
N ASN A 212 -18.84 48.03 1.23
CA ASN A 212 -18.79 47.92 -0.22
C ASN A 212 -17.35 47.78 -0.71
N ASP A 213 -16.46 47.30 0.17
CA ASP A 213 -15.06 47.12 -0.15
C ASP A 213 -14.86 45.92 -1.05
N ALA A 214 -13.99 46.09 -2.05
CA ALA A 214 -13.53 44.98 -2.88
C ALA A 214 -12.51 44.19 -2.06
N LEU A 215 -12.76 42.89 -1.88
CA LEU A 215 -11.97 42.08 -0.99
C LEU A 215 -10.91 41.31 -1.78
N ILE A 216 -11.34 40.50 -2.75
CA ILE A 216 -10.44 39.59 -3.47
C ILE A 216 -10.87 39.37 -4.91
N GLU A 217 -9.92 38.98 -5.74
CA GLU A 217 -10.14 38.48 -7.09
C GLU A 217 -9.87 36.99 -7.15
N VAL A 218 -10.75 36.24 -7.80
CA VAL A 218 -10.60 34.80 -8.05
C VAL A 218 -10.67 34.56 -9.55
N THR A 219 -9.64 33.93 -10.11
CA THR A 219 -9.55 33.60 -11.53
C THR A 219 -9.57 32.09 -11.72
N MET A 220 -10.33 31.59 -12.69
CA MET A 220 -10.24 30.19 -13.10
C MET A 220 -8.95 30.01 -13.90
N ALA A 221 -7.98 29.27 -13.38
CA ALA A 221 -6.70 29.05 -14.05
C ALA A 221 -6.81 27.92 -15.10
N SER A 222 -7.61 26.89 -14.82
CA SER A 222 -7.94 25.82 -15.78
C SER A 222 -9.28 25.19 -15.44
N GLY A 223 -9.94 24.59 -16.43
CA GLY A 223 -11.23 23.93 -16.27
C GLY A 223 -12.05 23.99 -17.57
N SER A 224 -13.16 23.27 -17.61
CA SER A 224 -14.17 23.43 -18.66
C SER A 224 -15.04 24.66 -18.39
N ALA A 225 -15.57 25.32 -19.41
CA ALA A 225 -16.47 26.46 -19.21
C ALA A 225 -17.63 26.12 -18.25
N LEU A 226 -17.85 26.97 -17.23
CA LEU A 226 -18.94 26.82 -16.26
C LEU A 226 -20.08 27.77 -16.60
N ASP A 227 -21.30 27.25 -16.70
CA ASP A 227 -22.49 28.10 -16.85
C ASP A 227 -22.73 28.90 -15.56
N TRP A 228 -22.73 30.23 -15.66
CA TRP A 228 -22.91 31.15 -14.52
C TRP A 228 -24.19 30.87 -13.73
N SER A 229 -25.26 30.39 -14.39
CA SER A 229 -26.51 30.05 -13.71
C SER A 229 -26.36 28.90 -12.71
N ARG A 230 -25.32 28.09 -12.89
CA ARG A 230 -25.01 26.90 -12.09
C ARG A 230 -23.90 27.12 -11.10
N VAL A 231 -23.24 28.27 -11.07
CA VAL A 231 -22.21 28.58 -10.09
C VAL A 231 -22.84 29.15 -8.83
N ALA A 232 -22.34 28.74 -7.67
CA ALA A 232 -22.64 29.33 -6.38
C ALA A 232 -21.33 29.64 -5.66
N ILE A 233 -21.23 30.87 -5.16
CA ILE A 233 -20.05 31.39 -4.46
C ILE A 233 -20.43 31.60 -2.99
N SER A 234 -19.55 31.16 -2.09
CA SER A 234 -19.66 31.48 -0.67
C SER A 234 -18.28 31.81 -0.10
N ILE A 235 -18.24 32.70 0.87
CA ILE A 235 -17.02 33.09 1.56
C ILE A 235 -17.13 32.89 3.06
N SER A 236 -16.00 32.65 3.69
CA SER A 236 -15.82 32.73 5.14
C SER A 236 -14.65 33.65 5.42
N VAL A 237 -14.87 34.67 6.25
CA VAL A 237 -13.84 35.60 6.71
C VAL A 237 -13.35 35.15 8.09
N ASP A 238 -12.03 35.07 8.27
CA ASP A 238 -11.31 34.69 9.51
C ASP A 238 -11.84 33.42 10.19
N GLY A 239 -12.19 32.42 9.38
CA GLY A 239 -12.72 31.14 9.86
C GLY A 239 -14.15 31.21 10.44
N GLY A 240 -14.87 32.31 10.18
CA GLY A 240 -16.26 32.52 10.55
C GLY A 240 -17.27 31.60 9.84
N THR A 241 -18.56 31.96 9.91
CA THR A 241 -19.62 31.17 9.26
C THR A 241 -19.68 31.49 7.78
N PRO A 242 -19.70 30.49 6.87
CA PRO A 242 -19.83 30.73 5.44
C PRO A 242 -21.09 31.51 5.07
N GLN A 243 -20.92 32.58 4.29
CA GLN A 243 -22.00 33.40 3.72
C GLN A 243 -22.04 33.23 2.21
N ALA A 244 -23.23 33.09 1.63
CA ALA A 244 -23.39 33.02 0.18
C ALA A 244 -23.29 34.42 -0.44
N CYS A 245 -22.48 34.58 -1.48
CA CYS A 245 -22.39 35.83 -2.22
C CYS A 245 -23.35 35.83 -3.41
N SER A 246 -24.10 36.92 -3.59
CA SER A 246 -25.05 37.08 -4.69
C SER A 246 -25.48 38.53 -4.86
N ASP A 247 -26.16 38.84 -5.96
CA ASP A 247 -26.78 40.15 -6.20
C ASP A 247 -28.04 40.43 -5.37
N ASP A 248 -28.41 39.52 -4.44
CA ASP A 248 -29.50 39.78 -3.50
C ASP A 248 -29.07 40.87 -2.51
N ALA A 249 -29.90 41.90 -2.35
CA ALA A 249 -29.67 42.97 -1.38
C ALA A 249 -29.60 42.48 0.08
N ALA A 250 -30.07 41.25 0.37
CA ALA A 250 -29.95 40.62 1.68
C ALA A 250 -28.65 39.81 1.86
N ALA A 251 -27.88 39.55 0.81
CA ALA A 251 -26.61 38.84 0.90
C ALA A 251 -25.52 39.78 1.45
N SER A 252 -24.65 39.30 2.33
CA SER A 252 -23.59 40.11 2.95
C SER A 252 -22.42 40.40 2.02
N CYS A 253 -22.30 39.67 0.91
CA CYS A 253 -21.30 39.86 -0.13
C CYS A 253 -21.94 39.71 -1.51
N THR A 254 -21.33 40.37 -2.49
CA THR A 254 -21.64 40.22 -3.91
C THR A 254 -20.35 39.97 -4.70
N TYR A 255 -20.47 39.72 -6.00
CA TYR A 255 -19.33 39.61 -6.88
C TYR A 255 -19.64 40.18 -8.27
N THR A 256 -18.63 40.75 -8.90
CA THR A 256 -18.69 41.15 -10.31
C THR A 256 -17.81 40.21 -11.13
N THR A 257 -18.21 39.93 -12.36
CA THR A 257 -17.40 39.12 -13.28
C THR A 257 -16.46 40.02 -14.08
N PHE A 258 -15.24 39.53 -14.31
CA PHE A 258 -14.35 40.11 -15.31
C PHE A 258 -14.06 39.05 -16.36
N GLU A 259 -14.57 39.30 -17.56
CA GLU A 259 -14.68 38.33 -18.65
C GLU A 259 -13.97 38.84 -19.90
N SER A 260 -13.54 37.91 -20.74
CA SER A 260 -12.94 38.20 -22.05
C SER A 260 -13.54 37.30 -23.11
N GLY A 261 -14.80 37.51 -23.47
CA GLY A 261 -15.43 36.76 -24.55
C GLY A 261 -16.91 36.51 -24.33
N ASN A 262 -17.24 35.29 -23.91
CA ASN A 262 -18.61 34.81 -23.79
C ASN A 262 -19.20 35.18 -22.43
N ASP A 263 -20.26 35.99 -22.43
CA ASP A 263 -20.93 36.51 -21.22
C ASP A 263 -21.83 35.49 -20.48
N GLN A 264 -21.85 34.24 -20.96
CA GLN A 264 -22.73 33.19 -20.42
C GLN A 264 -21.97 32.12 -19.64
N ALA A 265 -20.64 32.14 -19.63
CA ALA A 265 -19.86 31.13 -18.95
C ALA A 265 -18.59 31.70 -18.32
N TRP A 266 -18.17 31.09 -17.22
CA TRP A 266 -16.86 31.31 -16.63
C TRP A 266 -15.85 30.38 -17.31
N GLU A 267 -14.94 30.96 -18.09
CA GLU A 267 -13.88 30.26 -18.82
C GLU A 267 -12.50 30.42 -18.16
N ALA A 268 -11.55 29.56 -18.55
CA ALA A 268 -10.18 29.65 -18.03
C ALA A 268 -9.52 30.97 -18.46
N GLY A 269 -8.98 31.70 -17.49
CA GLY A 269 -8.44 33.06 -17.63
C GLY A 269 -9.40 34.17 -17.18
N GLU A 270 -10.67 33.86 -16.98
CA GLU A 270 -11.68 34.80 -16.49
C GLU A 270 -11.87 34.67 -14.98
N GLY A 271 -12.55 35.62 -14.35
CA GLY A 271 -12.70 35.60 -12.90
C GLY A 271 -13.82 36.47 -12.36
N ILE A 272 -13.84 36.53 -11.03
CA ILE A 272 -14.76 37.34 -10.24
C ILE A 272 -13.99 38.22 -9.27
N THR A 273 -14.48 39.43 -9.02
CA THR A 273 -14.09 40.25 -7.89
C THR A 273 -15.17 40.15 -6.83
N ILE A 274 -14.84 39.61 -5.67
CA ILE A 274 -15.76 39.49 -4.53
C ILE A 274 -15.65 40.75 -3.68
N MET A 275 -16.80 41.27 -3.27
CA MET A 275 -16.91 42.49 -2.50
C MET A 275 -18.04 42.42 -1.49
N GLU A 276 -17.98 43.31 -0.51
CA GLU A 276 -19.02 43.44 0.50
C GLU A 276 -20.33 43.97 -0.07
N ASN A 277 -21.44 43.65 0.60
CA ASN A 277 -22.76 44.11 0.20
C ASN A 277 -23.59 44.50 1.42
N GLY A 278 -23.40 45.74 1.89
CA GLY A 278 -24.20 46.35 2.96
C GLY A 278 -23.90 45.79 4.36
N GLN A 279 -22.89 44.94 4.51
CA GLN A 279 -22.30 44.49 5.76
C GLN A 279 -20.79 44.64 5.68
N ASP A 280 -20.20 45.12 6.77
CA ASP A 280 -18.75 45.18 6.97
C ASP A 280 -18.30 43.78 7.40
N LEU A 281 -17.66 43.06 6.48
CA LEU A 281 -17.17 41.69 6.64
C LEU A 281 -15.68 41.68 6.95
N CYS A 282 -14.93 42.65 6.43
CA CYS A 282 -13.53 42.83 6.70
C CYS A 282 -13.20 44.33 6.71
N ASP A 283 -12.98 44.87 7.90
CA ASP A 283 -12.69 46.28 8.14
C ASP A 283 -11.23 46.66 7.86
N GLY A 284 -10.37 45.67 7.56
CA GLY A 284 -8.93 45.86 7.38
C GLY A 284 -8.17 46.13 8.69
N GLU A 285 -8.82 46.01 9.85
CA GLU A 285 -8.14 46.03 11.15
C GLU A 285 -7.13 44.86 11.18
N ASP A 286 -5.97 45.06 11.83
CA ASP A 286 -4.84 44.12 11.81
C ASP A 286 -4.17 43.83 10.44
N GLY A 287 -4.46 44.64 9.42
CA GLY A 287 -3.77 44.60 8.12
C GLY A 287 -4.53 43.85 7.02
N GLY A 288 -5.75 43.37 7.31
CA GLY A 288 -6.59 42.64 6.35
C GLY A 288 -7.17 41.35 6.94
N CYS A 289 -7.96 40.61 6.16
CA CYS A 289 -8.61 39.37 6.62
C CYS A 289 -8.27 38.15 5.77
N ALA A 290 -8.27 36.98 6.42
CA ALA A 290 -8.17 35.71 5.74
C ALA A 290 -9.53 35.31 5.15
N ILE A 291 -9.58 35.10 3.83
CA ILE A 291 -10.81 34.75 3.12
C ILE A 291 -10.69 33.35 2.55
N LYS A 292 -11.67 32.51 2.91
CA LYS A 292 -11.90 31.22 2.28
C LYS A 292 -13.09 31.32 1.33
N VAL A 293 -12.83 31.20 0.03
CA VAL A 293 -13.86 31.11 -1.01
C VAL A 293 -14.18 29.65 -1.27
N THR A 294 -15.46 29.32 -1.33
CA THR A 294 -15.95 27.99 -1.75
C THR A 294 -16.81 28.16 -2.99
N ILE A 295 -16.41 27.50 -4.06
CA ILE A 295 -17.05 27.52 -5.38
C ILE A 295 -17.78 26.19 -5.57
N THR A 296 -19.08 26.27 -5.82
CA THR A 296 -19.96 25.11 -5.93
C THR A 296 -20.70 25.13 -7.25
N MET A 297 -20.79 23.96 -7.89
CA MET A 297 -21.65 23.75 -9.04
C MET A 297 -22.99 23.17 -8.59
N LYS A 298 -24.07 23.88 -8.91
CA LYS A 298 -25.44 23.46 -8.63
C LYS A 298 -25.79 22.19 -9.41
N GLY A 299 -26.42 21.26 -8.72
CA GLY A 299 -26.95 20.04 -9.29
C GLY A 299 -28.09 20.33 -10.27
N ILE A 300 -28.29 19.43 -11.24
CA ILE A 300 -29.44 19.49 -12.15
C ILE A 300 -30.49 18.48 -11.68
N GLY A 301 -31.74 18.93 -11.57
CA GLY A 301 -32.86 18.09 -11.15
C GLY A 301 -32.70 17.61 -9.70
N ASN A 302 -32.47 16.31 -9.51
CA ASN A 302 -32.28 15.70 -8.18
C ASN A 302 -30.81 15.44 -7.85
N ALA A 303 -29.87 15.87 -8.69
CA ALA A 303 -28.45 15.77 -8.37
C ALA A 303 -28.10 16.73 -7.23
N ALA A 304 -27.22 16.29 -6.32
CA ALA A 304 -26.68 17.15 -5.28
C ALA A 304 -25.70 18.17 -5.88
N ASP A 305 -25.57 19.30 -5.19
CA ASP A 305 -24.54 20.29 -5.49
C ASP A 305 -23.14 19.71 -5.26
N LYS A 306 -22.17 20.16 -6.05
CA LYS A 306 -20.79 19.66 -6.00
C LYS A 306 -19.83 20.81 -5.74
N GLY A 307 -19.04 20.74 -4.67
CA GLY A 307 -17.91 21.64 -4.47
C GLY A 307 -16.85 21.40 -5.55
N ILE A 308 -16.46 22.46 -6.26
CA ILE A 308 -15.49 22.40 -7.37
C ILE A 308 -14.23 23.24 -7.12
N GLY A 309 -14.19 24.03 -6.05
CA GLY A 309 -13.02 24.80 -5.67
C GLY A 309 -13.09 25.31 -4.25
N ILE A 310 -11.95 25.28 -3.56
CA ILE A 310 -11.71 26.05 -2.34
C ILE A 310 -10.47 26.90 -2.59
N VAL A 311 -10.60 28.20 -2.36
CA VAL A 311 -9.52 29.18 -2.50
C VAL A 311 -9.31 29.83 -1.15
N ASN A 312 -8.13 29.64 -0.56
CA ASN A 312 -7.73 30.35 0.65
C ASN A 312 -6.81 31.50 0.22
N THR A 313 -7.19 32.71 0.57
CA THR A 313 -6.48 33.93 0.18
C THR A 313 -6.53 34.93 1.32
N TYR A 314 -5.80 36.03 1.16
CA TYR A 314 -5.80 37.14 2.09
C TYR A 314 -6.22 38.40 1.36
N ALA A 315 -7.09 39.17 1.97
CA ALA A 315 -7.51 40.48 1.49
C ALA A 315 -6.73 41.53 2.27
N ASP A 316 -5.85 42.29 1.61
CA ASP A 316 -4.92 43.22 2.27
C ASP A 316 -5.59 44.58 2.46
N ALA A 317 -5.37 45.20 3.62
CA ALA A 317 -5.89 46.53 3.89
C ALA A 317 -5.17 47.62 3.08
N LEU A 318 -3.95 47.35 2.59
CA LEU A 318 -3.07 48.32 1.93
C LEU A 318 -2.54 47.81 0.58
N GLN A 319 -3.25 48.14 -0.51
CA GLN A 319 -2.73 48.02 -1.88
C GLN A 319 -1.98 49.26 -2.39
#